data_AF-A0AAU2YM49-F1
#
_entry.id   AF-A0AAU2YM49-F1
#
_cell.length_a   1.000
_cell.length_b   1.000
_cell.length_c   1.000
_cell.angle_alpha   90.00
_cell.angle_beta   90.00
_cell.angle_gamma   90.00
#
_symmetry.space_group_name_H-M   'P 1'
#
loop_
_entity.id
_entity.type
_entity.pdbx_description
1 polymer ?
#
loop_
_entity_poly.entity_id
_entity_poly.type
_entity_poly.pdbx_seq_one_letter_code
_entity_poly.pdbx_strand_id
1 'polypeptide(L)'
;MTHSRSNAGAPREPDLPPYQVVLSETDWGSLETPFGNGEDLPEVLTRLLPPDPRVQVNALSELGEIVGHQNTIYESTAPAAIYVAGILTHPAAANPRPYRNVPIRAALLNWLASTAYDASDEIVGRTEQYFPGFLAPGTIVASFRDLRPMLYRAVSPFLRDNHEDVREAAVIAGLILAEHPVLAEHRDHLAVHARATLDTSGDEPNRRVARKTLEAWGHEVPAPEPFTEGPWGWGPHSDGRGCLEPPF
;
A
#
# COMPACT_ATOMS: atom_id res chain seq x y z
N MET A 1 -49.33 -19.33 12.42
CA MET A 1 -48.28 -18.72 13.24
C MET A 1 -46.95 -19.27 12.79
N THR A 2 -46.24 -18.55 11.93
CA THR A 2 -44.89 -18.91 11.45
C THR A 2 -43.98 -17.75 11.83
N HIS A 3 -43.12 -18.00 12.81
CA HIS A 3 -42.15 -17.03 13.29
C HIS A 3 -41.03 -16.88 12.27
N SER A 4 -41.09 -15.81 11.48
CA SER A 4 -39.92 -15.31 10.74
C SER A 4 -38.84 -14.92 11.75
N ARG A 5 -37.75 -15.67 11.77
CA ARG A 5 -36.52 -15.27 12.46
C ARG A 5 -35.92 -14.12 11.67
N SER A 6 -36.00 -12.92 12.25
CA SER A 6 -35.25 -11.75 11.82
C SER A 6 -33.77 -12.10 11.82
N ASN A 7 -33.17 -12.10 10.63
CA ASN A 7 -31.74 -12.18 10.47
C ASN A 7 -31.17 -10.84 10.96
N ALA A 8 -30.61 -10.83 12.17
CA ALA A 8 -29.90 -9.68 12.69
C ALA A 8 -28.72 -9.41 11.76
N GLY A 9 -28.79 -8.31 11.01
CA GLY A 9 -27.74 -7.90 10.11
C GLY A 9 -26.43 -7.77 10.88
N ALA A 10 -25.40 -8.45 10.40
CA ALA A 10 -24.03 -8.18 10.83
C ALA A 10 -23.76 -6.67 10.74
N PRO A 11 -22.94 -6.10 11.63
CA PRO A 11 -22.51 -4.71 11.50
C PRO A 11 -21.94 -4.53 10.09
N ARG A 12 -22.50 -3.62 9.30
CA ARG A 12 -21.88 -3.23 8.04
C ARG A 12 -20.51 -2.68 8.40
N GLU A 13 -19.46 -3.31 7.88
CA GLU A 13 -18.11 -2.78 8.01
C GLU A 13 -18.12 -1.33 7.49
N PRO A 14 -17.43 -0.40 8.16
CA PRO A 14 -17.45 0.99 7.74
C PRO A 14 -16.90 1.11 6.31
N ASP A 15 -17.67 1.81 5.47
CA ASP A 15 -17.21 2.26 4.17
C ASP A 15 -16.08 3.27 4.35
N LEU A 16 -15.24 3.39 3.32
CA LEU A 16 -14.17 4.38 3.30
C LEU A 16 -14.78 5.79 3.40
N PRO A 17 -14.38 6.62 4.38
CA PRO A 17 -14.89 7.98 4.48
C PRO A 17 -14.46 8.81 3.26
N PRO A 18 -15.25 9.82 2.85
CA PRO A 18 -14.83 10.75 1.80
C PRO A 18 -13.50 11.40 2.17
N TYR A 19 -12.57 11.51 1.20
CA TYR A 19 -11.23 12.04 1.48
C TYR A 19 -11.27 13.47 2.04
N GLN A 20 -12.27 14.28 1.67
CA GLN A 20 -12.46 15.63 2.22
C GLN A 20 -12.75 15.60 3.71
N VAL A 21 -13.55 14.63 4.18
CA VAL A 21 -13.88 14.45 5.59
C VAL A 21 -12.63 14.05 6.36
N VAL A 22 -11.85 13.10 5.85
CA VAL A 22 -10.56 12.70 6.45
C VAL A 22 -9.64 13.91 6.58
N LEU A 23 -9.55 14.72 5.52
CA LEU A 23 -8.69 15.90 5.50
C LEU A 23 -9.13 16.96 6.51
N SER A 24 -10.44 17.23 6.64
CA SER A 24 -10.96 18.32 7.47
C SER A 24 -11.22 17.96 8.93
N GLU A 25 -11.56 16.70 9.22
CA GLU A 25 -11.97 16.27 10.57
C GLU A 25 -10.85 15.59 11.36
N THR A 26 -9.76 15.18 10.71
CA THR A 26 -8.58 14.66 11.41
C THR A 26 -7.84 15.82 12.08
N ASP A 27 -7.56 15.69 13.37
CA ASP A 27 -6.72 16.64 14.12
C ASP A 27 -5.24 16.36 13.84
N TRP A 28 -4.78 16.71 12.64
CA TRP A 28 -3.44 16.37 12.16
C TRP A 28 -2.31 16.89 13.06
N GLY A 29 -2.48 18.04 13.71
CA GLY A 29 -1.48 18.61 14.60
C GLY A 29 -1.31 17.85 15.91
N SER A 30 -2.27 17.00 16.27
CA SER A 30 -2.16 16.09 17.41
C SER A 30 -1.42 14.78 17.10
N LEU A 31 -1.28 14.42 15.82
CA LEU A 31 -0.75 13.12 15.40
C LEU A 31 0.76 13.15 15.27
N GLU A 32 1.43 12.15 15.86
CA GLU A 32 2.87 11.98 15.73
C GLU A 32 3.30 11.66 14.27
N THR A 33 4.46 12.20 13.89
CA THR A 33 5.22 11.90 12.67
C THR A 33 6.68 11.57 13.06
N PRO A 34 7.51 11.00 12.18
CA PRO A 34 8.94 10.80 12.45
C PRO A 34 9.68 12.10 12.83
N PHE A 35 9.14 13.26 12.46
CA PHE A 35 9.79 14.57 12.56
C PHE A 35 9.06 15.54 13.49
N GLY A 36 8.05 15.09 14.25
CA GLY A 36 7.28 15.91 15.17
C GLY A 36 5.79 15.60 15.10
N ASN A 37 4.99 16.57 14.68
CA ASN A 37 3.55 16.42 14.51
C ASN A 37 3.14 16.50 13.03
N GLY A 38 1.85 16.28 12.76
CA GLY A 38 1.29 16.24 11.42
C GLY A 38 0.74 17.56 10.89
N GLU A 39 1.07 18.73 11.46
CA GLU A 39 0.45 20.02 11.07
C GLU A 39 0.58 20.33 9.56
N ASP A 40 1.67 19.89 8.93
CA ASP A 40 1.94 20.12 7.49
C ASP A 40 1.20 19.14 6.57
N LEU A 41 0.72 18.00 7.09
CA LEU A 41 0.12 16.93 6.28
C LEU A 41 -1.08 17.39 5.42
N PRO A 42 -2.02 18.21 5.92
CA PRO A 42 -3.12 18.70 5.10
C PRO A 42 -2.68 19.41 3.82
N GLU A 43 -1.60 20.19 3.89
CA GLU A 43 -1.05 20.90 2.75
C GLU A 43 -0.45 19.91 1.74
N VAL A 44 0.32 18.93 2.21
CA VAL A 44 0.90 17.87 1.36
C VAL A 44 -0.20 17.05 0.68
N LEU A 45 -1.18 16.58 1.44
CA LEU A 45 -2.28 15.75 0.94
C LEU A 45 -3.14 16.49 -0.09
N THR A 46 -3.36 17.80 0.11
CA THR A 46 -4.08 18.64 -0.86
C THR A 46 -3.34 18.73 -2.19
N ARG A 47 -2.00 18.78 -2.18
CA ARG A 47 -1.16 18.84 -3.39
C ARG A 47 -1.18 17.56 -4.25
N LEU A 48 -1.81 16.48 -3.79
CA LEU A 48 -2.03 15.27 -4.61
C LEU A 48 -3.17 15.42 -5.64
N LEU A 49 -4.03 16.44 -5.50
CA LEU A 49 -5.23 16.63 -6.32
C LEU A 49 -5.13 17.67 -7.47
N PRO A 50 -4.25 18.69 -7.42
CA PRO A 50 -4.02 19.60 -8.54
C PRO A 50 -3.63 18.85 -9.83
N PRO A 51 -3.95 19.42 -11.01
CA PRO A 51 -3.71 18.75 -12.28
C PRO A 51 -2.24 18.77 -12.73
N ASP A 52 -1.33 19.41 -11.99
CA ASP A 52 0.11 19.44 -12.34
C ASP A 52 0.81 18.17 -11.82
N PRO A 53 1.25 17.25 -12.72
CA PRO A 53 1.86 15.99 -12.30
C PRO A 53 3.18 16.18 -11.52
N ARG A 54 3.91 17.28 -11.71
CA ARG A 54 5.13 17.56 -10.93
C ARG A 54 4.80 17.86 -9.48
N VAL A 55 3.74 18.61 -9.25
CA VAL A 55 3.24 18.91 -7.90
C VAL A 55 2.79 17.62 -7.22
N GLN A 56 2.05 16.76 -7.94
CA GLN A 56 1.57 15.49 -7.41
C GLN A 56 2.71 14.54 -7.03
N VAL A 57 3.73 14.38 -7.89
CA VAL A 57 4.89 13.52 -7.58
C VAL A 57 5.67 14.06 -6.39
N ASN A 58 5.96 15.37 -6.35
CA ASN A 58 6.66 15.96 -5.21
C ASN A 58 5.87 15.77 -3.91
N ALA A 59 4.55 15.99 -3.93
CA ALA A 59 3.70 15.78 -2.77
C ALA A 59 3.65 14.31 -2.31
N LEU A 60 3.64 13.35 -3.23
CA LEU A 60 3.71 11.93 -2.88
C LEU A 60 5.05 11.56 -2.21
N SER A 61 6.13 12.16 -2.70
CA SER A 61 7.47 11.98 -2.15
C SER A 61 7.56 12.50 -0.73
N GLU A 62 7.09 13.74 -0.54
CA GLU A 62 7.02 14.40 0.75
C GLU A 62 6.11 13.66 1.73
N LEU A 63 4.97 13.14 1.25
CA LEU A 63 4.10 12.28 2.05
C LEU A 63 4.85 11.06 2.57
N GLY A 64 5.59 10.36 1.70
CA GLY A 64 6.40 9.19 2.08
C GLY A 64 7.38 9.47 3.21
N GLU A 65 8.07 10.62 3.16
CA GLU A 65 8.99 11.05 4.21
C GLU A 65 8.27 11.43 5.51
N ILE A 66 7.13 12.14 5.44
CA ILE A 66 6.44 12.65 6.64
C ILE A 66 5.71 11.55 7.42
N VAL A 67 5.22 10.51 6.76
CA VAL A 67 4.36 9.49 7.43
C VAL A 67 5.02 8.13 7.59
N GLY A 68 6.27 8.00 7.13
CA GLY A 68 7.02 6.75 7.18
C GLY A 68 8.50 7.02 7.42
N HIS A 69 9.10 6.23 8.31
CA HIS A 69 10.55 6.22 8.51
C HIS A 69 10.96 4.88 9.12
N GLN A 70 11.97 4.22 8.54
CA GLN A 70 12.52 2.94 9.03
C GLN A 70 11.44 1.87 9.35
N ASN A 71 10.47 1.68 8.45
CA ASN A 71 9.37 0.73 8.59
C ASN A 71 8.53 0.89 9.87
N THR A 72 8.43 2.13 10.37
CA THR A 72 7.65 2.46 11.57
C THR A 72 6.31 3.07 11.18
N ILE A 73 5.24 2.59 11.81
CA ILE A 73 3.90 3.14 11.69
C ILE A 73 3.70 4.19 12.80
N TYR A 74 3.30 5.39 12.40
CA TYR A 74 3.01 6.51 13.28
C TYR A 74 1.50 6.76 13.34
N GLU A 75 1.07 7.60 14.29
CA GLU A 75 -0.35 7.95 14.45
C GLU A 75 -0.93 8.60 13.18
N SER A 76 -0.11 9.38 12.46
CA SER A 76 -0.45 10.01 11.19
C SER A 76 -0.59 9.05 10.00
N THR A 77 0.03 7.86 10.07
CA THR A 77 0.06 6.91 8.95
C THR A 77 -1.33 6.39 8.59
N ALA A 78 -2.16 6.08 9.59
CA ALA A 78 -3.52 5.58 9.39
C ALA A 78 -4.44 6.55 8.63
N PRO A 79 -4.65 7.80 9.08
CA PRO A 79 -5.50 8.74 8.35
C PRO A 79 -4.92 9.12 6.98
N ALA A 80 -3.58 9.19 6.84
CA ALA A 80 -2.95 9.38 5.53
C ALA A 80 -3.29 8.23 4.55
N ALA A 81 -3.23 6.98 5.00
CA ALA A 81 -3.58 5.82 4.17
C ALA A 81 -5.05 5.82 3.76
N ILE A 82 -5.96 6.18 4.67
CA ILE A 82 -7.39 6.33 4.38
C ILE A 82 -7.61 7.44 3.35
N TYR A 83 -6.94 8.59 3.49
CA TYR A 83 -7.01 9.68 2.50
C TYR A 83 -6.53 9.23 1.12
N VAL A 84 -5.36 8.59 1.03
CA VAL A 84 -4.80 8.10 -0.25
C VAL A 84 -5.73 7.09 -0.90
N ALA A 85 -6.27 6.14 -0.13
CA ALA A 85 -7.28 5.21 -0.61
C ALA A 85 -8.52 5.95 -1.17
N GLY A 86 -8.94 7.03 -0.51
CA GLY A 86 -10.11 7.83 -0.89
C GLY A 86 -9.95 8.61 -2.20
N ILE A 87 -8.71 8.85 -2.64
CA ILE A 87 -8.44 9.59 -3.88
C ILE A 87 -8.06 8.69 -5.06
N LEU A 88 -8.00 7.36 -4.90
CA LEU A 88 -7.63 6.44 -5.99
C LEU A 88 -8.57 6.56 -7.20
N THR A 89 -9.85 6.81 -6.97
CA THR A 89 -10.87 7.03 -8.02
C THR A 89 -10.95 8.48 -8.48
N HIS A 90 -10.22 9.41 -7.86
CA HIS A 90 -10.24 10.81 -8.25
C HIS A 90 -9.64 10.99 -9.66
N PRO A 91 -10.20 11.87 -10.52
CA PRO A 91 -9.69 12.09 -11.87
C PRO A 91 -8.20 12.46 -11.91
N ALA A 92 -7.72 13.24 -10.93
CA ALA A 92 -6.30 13.62 -10.84
C ALA A 92 -5.35 12.44 -10.64
N ALA A 93 -5.81 11.31 -10.10
CA ALA A 93 -4.99 10.10 -10.01
C ALA A 93 -4.76 9.45 -11.39
N ALA A 94 -5.57 9.78 -12.40
CA ALA A 94 -5.37 9.30 -13.76
C ALA A 94 -4.27 10.08 -14.53
N ASN A 95 -3.79 11.20 -13.99
CA ASN A 95 -2.77 12.01 -14.65
C ASN A 95 -1.49 11.18 -14.86
N PRO A 96 -0.86 11.24 -16.04
CA PRO A 96 0.43 10.61 -16.25
C PRO A 96 1.51 11.36 -15.47
N ARG A 97 2.45 10.62 -14.88
CA ARG A 97 3.62 11.17 -14.21
C ARG A 97 4.51 11.97 -15.16
N PRO A 98 5.31 12.93 -14.66
CA PRO A 98 6.36 13.53 -15.45
C PRO A 98 7.32 12.44 -15.96
N TYR A 99 7.69 12.48 -17.24
CA TYR A 99 8.73 11.62 -17.84
C TYR A 99 8.45 10.10 -17.89
N ARG A 100 7.31 9.64 -17.37
CA ARG A 100 6.81 8.27 -17.50
C ARG A 100 5.33 8.32 -17.87
N ASN A 101 4.89 7.55 -18.86
CA ASN A 101 3.46 7.44 -19.19
C ASN A 101 2.73 6.53 -18.20
N VAL A 102 2.99 6.69 -16.90
CA VAL A 102 2.46 5.90 -15.79
C VAL A 102 1.52 6.79 -14.98
N PRO A 103 0.25 6.42 -14.75
CA PRO A 103 -0.67 7.20 -13.94
C PRO A 103 -0.17 7.40 -12.51
N ILE A 104 -0.43 8.58 -11.93
CA ILE A 104 -0.19 8.89 -10.50
C ILE A 104 -0.84 7.83 -9.60
N ARG A 105 -1.98 7.26 -10.02
CA ARG A 105 -2.64 6.16 -9.33
C ARG A 105 -1.73 4.96 -9.05
N ALA A 106 -0.84 4.60 -9.97
CA ALA A 106 0.10 3.49 -9.75
C ALA A 106 1.04 3.83 -8.57
N ALA A 107 1.54 5.07 -8.53
CA ALA A 107 2.41 5.52 -7.45
C ALA A 107 1.68 5.61 -6.09
N LEU A 108 0.41 6.04 -6.07
CA LEU A 108 -0.43 6.03 -4.87
C LEU A 108 -0.69 4.60 -4.36
N LEU A 109 -0.92 3.64 -5.26
CA LEU A 109 -1.09 2.23 -4.92
C LEU A 109 0.23 1.61 -4.41
N ASN A 110 1.37 1.95 -5.01
CA ASN A 110 2.68 1.52 -4.55
C ASN A 110 2.99 2.09 -3.16
N TRP A 111 2.65 3.35 -2.92
CA TRP A 111 2.78 3.96 -1.60
C TRP A 111 1.91 3.20 -0.57
N LEU A 112 0.64 2.90 -0.88
CA LEU A 112 -0.23 2.09 -0.02
C LEU A 112 0.35 0.69 0.23
N ALA A 113 0.90 0.05 -0.79
CA ALA A 113 1.54 -1.25 -0.68
C ALA A 113 2.76 -1.20 0.26
N SER A 114 3.62 -0.20 0.09
CA SER A 114 4.80 0.02 0.92
C SER A 114 4.41 0.24 2.39
N THR A 115 3.45 1.12 2.65
CA THR A 115 2.99 1.39 4.02
C THR A 115 2.31 0.17 4.64
N ALA A 116 1.52 -0.59 3.87
CA ALA A 116 0.93 -1.84 4.34
C ALA A 116 2.00 -2.91 4.63
N TYR A 117 3.08 -2.92 3.85
CA TYR A 117 4.21 -3.85 4.03
C TYR A 117 4.98 -3.58 5.32
N ASP A 118 5.12 -2.32 5.72
CA ASP A 118 5.73 -1.94 7.00
C ASP A 118 4.96 -2.49 8.21
N ALA A 119 3.68 -2.78 8.04
CA ALA A 119 2.84 -3.46 9.03
C ALA A 119 2.52 -4.93 8.66
N SER A 120 3.25 -5.54 7.72
CA SER A 120 3.07 -6.93 7.28
C SER A 120 3.34 -7.95 8.39
N ASP A 121 2.81 -9.16 8.23
CA ASP A 121 3.10 -10.30 9.11
C ASP A 121 4.61 -10.59 9.20
N GLU A 122 5.35 -10.38 8.10
CA GLU A 122 6.80 -10.54 8.07
C GLU A 122 7.52 -9.51 8.93
N ILE A 123 7.21 -8.21 8.76
CA ILE A 123 7.87 -7.15 9.52
C ILE A 123 7.52 -7.26 11.00
N VAL A 124 6.24 -7.44 11.29
CA VAL A 124 5.77 -7.68 12.65
C VAL A 124 6.43 -8.88 13.29
N GLY A 125 6.43 -10.04 12.61
CA GLY A 125 6.96 -11.28 13.16
C GLY A 125 8.43 -11.17 13.51
N ARG A 126 9.18 -10.36 12.77
CA ARG A 126 10.57 -10.02 13.07
C ARG A 126 10.69 -9.07 14.25
N THR A 127 9.88 -8.01 14.29
CA THR A 127 9.92 -7.02 15.38
C THR A 127 9.52 -7.63 16.72
N GLU A 128 8.49 -8.47 16.75
CA GLU A 128 8.00 -9.15 17.95
C GLU A 128 9.07 -10.04 18.61
N GLN A 129 10.05 -10.57 17.84
CA GLN A 129 11.19 -11.33 18.39
C GLN A 129 12.09 -10.48 19.28
N TYR A 130 12.18 -9.17 19.03
CA TYR A 130 13.02 -8.24 19.76
C TYR A 130 12.23 -7.35 20.73
N PHE A 131 10.97 -7.07 20.40
CA PHE A 131 10.07 -6.20 21.16
C PHE A 131 8.70 -6.90 21.36
N PRO A 132 8.58 -7.81 22.35
CA PRO A 132 7.32 -8.49 22.62
C PRO A 132 6.18 -7.53 22.97
N GLY A 133 4.98 -7.79 22.46
CA GLY A 133 3.80 -6.96 22.61
C GLY A 133 3.65 -5.87 21.54
N PHE A 134 4.42 -5.90 20.46
CA PHE A 134 4.34 -4.93 19.37
C PHE A 134 2.96 -4.95 18.69
N LEU A 135 2.34 -6.14 18.61
CA LEU A 135 0.95 -6.33 18.15
C LEU A 135 -0.10 -6.44 19.27
N ALA A 136 0.20 -6.00 20.48
CA ALA A 136 -0.83 -5.99 21.53
C ALA A 136 -2.07 -5.17 21.08
N PRO A 137 -3.29 -5.59 21.44
CA PRO A 137 -4.49 -4.81 21.14
C PRO A 137 -4.37 -3.37 21.64
N GLY A 138 -4.74 -2.39 20.81
CA GLY A 138 -4.64 -0.97 21.12
C GLY A 138 -3.30 -0.32 20.76
N THR A 139 -2.32 -1.07 20.23
CA THR A 139 -1.14 -0.44 19.61
C THR A 139 -1.50 0.21 18.28
N ILE A 140 -0.70 1.19 17.86
CA ILE A 140 -0.84 1.87 16.57
C ILE A 140 -0.77 0.86 15.41
N VAL A 141 0.17 -0.09 15.49
CA VAL A 141 0.37 -1.11 14.44
C VAL A 141 -0.84 -2.06 14.34
N ALA A 142 -1.38 -2.52 15.48
CA ALA A 142 -2.59 -3.34 15.49
C ALA A 142 -3.77 -2.56 14.87
N SER A 143 -3.97 -1.31 15.29
CA SER A 143 -5.05 -0.45 14.78
C SER A 143 -4.92 -0.17 13.29
N PHE A 144 -3.70 0.04 12.78
CA PHE A 144 -3.46 0.23 11.34
C PHE A 144 -3.77 -1.04 10.54
N ARG A 145 -3.41 -2.23 11.06
CA ARG A 145 -3.72 -3.52 10.41
C ARG A 145 -5.21 -3.81 10.36
N ASP A 146 -6.00 -3.32 11.32
CA ASP A 146 -7.46 -3.45 11.31
C ASP A 146 -8.12 -2.66 10.15
N LEU A 147 -7.39 -1.71 9.52
CA LEU A 147 -7.87 -0.99 8.33
C LEU A 147 -7.78 -1.83 7.04
N ARG A 148 -7.08 -2.97 7.05
CA ARG A 148 -6.81 -3.75 5.84
C ARG A 148 -8.06 -4.11 5.02
N PRO A 149 -9.18 -4.54 5.61
CA PRO A 149 -10.41 -4.79 4.83
C PRO A 149 -10.94 -3.54 4.12
N MET A 150 -10.91 -2.38 4.79
CA MET A 150 -11.34 -1.11 4.22
C MET A 150 -10.44 -0.68 3.06
N LEU A 151 -9.11 -0.74 3.26
CA LEU A 151 -8.13 -0.41 2.22
C LEU A 151 -8.23 -1.38 1.03
N TYR A 152 -8.44 -2.68 1.30
CA TYR A 152 -8.60 -3.69 0.25
C TYR A 152 -9.81 -3.38 -0.64
N ARG A 153 -10.95 -2.99 -0.05
CA ARG A 153 -12.13 -2.58 -0.81
C ARG A 153 -11.82 -1.41 -1.76
N ALA A 154 -11.03 -0.43 -1.31
CA ALA A 154 -10.62 0.70 -2.14
C ALA A 154 -9.65 0.31 -3.27
N VAL A 155 -8.75 -0.66 -3.04
CA VAL A 155 -7.75 -1.13 -4.01
C VAL A 155 -8.34 -2.12 -5.02
N SER A 156 -9.28 -2.96 -4.61
CA SER A 156 -9.82 -4.08 -5.40
C SER A 156 -10.31 -3.73 -6.82
N PRO A 157 -10.91 -2.55 -7.10
CA PRO A 157 -11.33 -2.20 -8.46
C PRO A 157 -10.16 -2.12 -9.46
N PHE A 158 -8.94 -1.88 -8.97
CA PHE A 158 -7.76 -1.68 -9.80
C PHE A 158 -7.00 -2.97 -10.11
N LEU A 159 -7.39 -4.12 -9.52
CA LEU A 159 -6.81 -5.44 -9.80
C LEU A 159 -6.96 -5.89 -11.26
N ARG A 160 -7.84 -5.22 -12.02
CA ARG A 160 -8.08 -5.45 -13.45
C ARG A 160 -7.96 -4.17 -14.27
N ASP A 161 -7.21 -3.18 -13.78
CA ASP A 161 -6.98 -1.95 -14.52
C ASP A 161 -6.31 -2.24 -15.88
N ASN A 162 -6.69 -1.47 -16.89
CA ASN A 162 -6.15 -1.59 -18.24
C ASN A 162 -4.67 -1.17 -18.27
N HIS A 163 -4.26 -0.26 -17.39
CA HIS A 163 -2.87 0.13 -17.25
C HIS A 163 -2.09 -0.90 -16.44
N GLU A 164 -1.01 -1.42 -17.00
CA GLU A 164 -0.20 -2.48 -16.38
C GLU A 164 0.37 -2.08 -15.03
N ASP A 165 1.03 -0.93 -14.93
CA ASP A 165 1.59 -0.46 -13.65
C ASP A 165 0.52 -0.26 -12.55
N VAL A 166 -0.68 0.21 -12.92
CA VAL A 166 -1.78 0.39 -11.95
C VAL A 166 -2.26 -0.97 -11.47
N ARG A 167 -2.43 -1.92 -12.40
CA ARG A 167 -2.86 -3.28 -12.09
C ARG A 167 -1.84 -3.99 -11.21
N GLU A 168 -0.55 -3.91 -11.53
CA GLU A 168 0.51 -4.54 -10.74
C GLU A 168 0.58 -3.95 -9.33
N ALA A 169 0.61 -2.61 -9.20
CA ALA A 169 0.60 -1.93 -7.91
C ALA A 169 -0.62 -2.32 -7.06
N ALA A 170 -1.80 -2.41 -7.67
CA ALA A 170 -3.02 -2.86 -6.99
C ALA A 170 -2.93 -4.31 -6.53
N VAL A 171 -2.33 -5.19 -7.33
CA VAL A 171 -2.12 -6.60 -6.96
C VAL A 171 -1.21 -6.68 -5.75
N ILE A 172 -0.06 -6.01 -5.75
CA ILE A 172 0.88 -6.04 -4.62
C ILE A 172 0.23 -5.50 -3.34
N ALA A 173 -0.43 -4.34 -3.40
CA ALA A 173 -1.21 -3.82 -2.28
C ALA A 173 -2.26 -4.85 -1.81
N GLY A 174 -3.02 -5.43 -2.74
CA GLY A 174 -4.05 -6.43 -2.43
C GLY A 174 -3.50 -7.68 -1.72
N LEU A 175 -2.34 -8.18 -2.14
CA LEU A 175 -1.68 -9.36 -1.54
C LEU A 175 -1.31 -9.11 -0.08
N ILE A 176 -0.70 -7.96 0.21
CA ILE A 176 -0.27 -7.58 1.57
C ILE A 176 -1.48 -7.33 2.46
N LEU A 177 -2.51 -6.64 1.96
CA LEU A 177 -3.74 -6.38 2.71
C LEU A 177 -4.45 -7.71 3.07
N ALA A 178 -4.45 -8.70 2.16
CA ALA A 178 -5.10 -10.00 2.32
C ALA A 178 -4.41 -10.97 3.31
N GLU A 179 -3.30 -10.55 3.93
CA GLU A 179 -2.81 -11.17 5.17
C GLU A 179 -3.87 -11.12 6.28
N HIS A 180 -4.72 -10.08 6.30
CA HIS A 180 -5.81 -9.97 7.27
C HIS A 180 -6.80 -11.15 7.15
N PRO A 181 -7.14 -11.85 8.25
CA PRO A 181 -7.98 -13.06 8.19
C PRO A 181 -9.36 -12.87 7.55
N VAL A 182 -9.99 -11.71 7.71
CA VAL A 182 -11.29 -11.40 7.08
C VAL A 182 -11.23 -11.48 5.55
N LEU A 183 -10.05 -11.21 4.96
CA LEU A 183 -9.86 -11.23 3.52
C LEU A 183 -9.44 -12.61 2.99
N ALA A 184 -9.49 -13.66 3.83
CA ALA A 184 -9.09 -15.01 3.44
C ALA A 184 -9.89 -15.55 2.24
N GLU A 185 -11.16 -15.17 2.10
CA GLU A 185 -12.02 -15.58 0.98
C GLU A 185 -11.55 -15.02 -0.39
N HIS A 186 -10.73 -13.97 -0.39
CA HIS A 186 -10.20 -13.37 -1.61
C HIS A 186 -8.86 -13.97 -2.05
N ARG A 187 -8.23 -14.81 -1.23
CA ARG A 187 -6.86 -15.33 -1.47
C ARG A 187 -6.76 -16.15 -2.74
N ASP A 188 -7.74 -17.01 -3.03
CA ASP A 188 -7.74 -17.81 -4.27
C ASP A 188 -7.83 -16.93 -5.52
N HIS A 189 -8.62 -15.85 -5.47
CA HIS A 189 -8.72 -14.90 -6.57
C HIS A 189 -7.42 -14.10 -6.73
N LEU A 190 -6.83 -13.65 -5.63
CA LEU A 190 -5.55 -12.94 -5.62
C LEU A 190 -4.37 -13.84 -6.03
N ALA A 191 -4.42 -15.14 -5.76
CA ALA A 191 -3.39 -16.09 -6.16
C ALA A 191 -3.22 -16.18 -7.69
N VAL A 192 -4.31 -16.01 -8.45
CA VAL A 192 -4.24 -15.91 -9.92
C VAL A 192 -3.43 -14.69 -10.34
N HIS A 193 -3.64 -13.55 -9.68
CA HIS A 193 -2.90 -12.32 -9.94
C HIS A 193 -1.44 -12.43 -9.50
N ALA A 194 -1.17 -13.02 -8.32
CA ALA A 194 0.19 -13.23 -7.84
C ALA A 194 1.03 -14.11 -8.78
N ARG A 195 0.44 -15.17 -9.34
CA ARG A 195 1.12 -15.99 -10.35
C ARG A 195 1.46 -15.21 -11.60
N ALA A 196 0.53 -14.41 -12.11
CA ALA A 196 0.80 -13.53 -13.24
C ALA A 196 1.96 -12.56 -12.94
N THR A 197 1.97 -11.93 -11.76
CA THR A 197 3.08 -11.06 -11.32
C THR A 197 4.41 -11.81 -11.27
N LEU A 198 4.45 -13.05 -10.80
CA LEU A 198 5.70 -13.84 -10.79
C LEU A 198 6.29 -14.09 -12.18
N ASP A 199 5.40 -14.31 -13.15
CA ASP A 199 5.74 -14.67 -14.52
C ASP A 199 6.12 -13.44 -15.35
N THR A 200 5.46 -12.29 -15.12
CA THR A 200 5.55 -11.12 -16.02
C THR A 200 6.21 -9.89 -15.42
N SER A 201 6.25 -9.73 -14.09
CA SER A 201 6.78 -8.50 -13.49
C SER A 201 8.29 -8.39 -13.72
N GLY A 202 8.73 -7.18 -14.08
CA GLY A 202 10.15 -6.81 -14.14
C GLY A 202 10.72 -6.37 -12.78
N ASP A 203 9.88 -6.27 -11.75
CA ASP A 203 10.24 -5.79 -10.41
C ASP A 203 10.46 -6.98 -9.46
N GLU A 204 11.73 -7.22 -9.11
CA GLU A 204 12.11 -8.34 -8.25
C GLU A 204 11.51 -8.26 -6.82
N PRO A 205 11.45 -7.09 -6.15
CA PRO A 205 10.63 -6.92 -4.95
C PRO A 205 9.16 -7.38 -5.11
N ASN A 206 8.48 -7.01 -6.19
CA ASN A 206 7.08 -7.42 -6.43
C ASN A 206 6.96 -8.94 -6.60
N ARG A 207 7.87 -9.55 -7.35
CA ARG A 207 7.94 -11.01 -7.49
C ARG A 207 8.19 -11.70 -6.15
N ARG A 208 9.04 -11.13 -5.29
CA ARG A 208 9.30 -11.66 -3.95
C ARG A 208 8.04 -11.64 -3.08
N VAL A 209 7.29 -10.54 -3.08
CA VAL A 209 6.00 -10.46 -2.37
C VAL A 209 5.05 -11.54 -2.89
N ALA A 210 4.83 -11.60 -4.20
CA ALA A 210 3.93 -12.59 -4.81
C ALA A 210 4.30 -14.04 -4.46
N ARG A 211 5.59 -14.38 -4.50
CA ARG A 211 6.12 -15.70 -4.10
C ARG A 211 5.79 -16.02 -2.66
N LYS A 212 6.21 -15.15 -1.73
CA LYS A 212 6.00 -15.35 -0.28
C LYS A 212 4.51 -15.47 0.05
N THR A 213 3.67 -14.66 -0.57
CA THR A 213 2.22 -14.70 -0.37
C THR A 213 1.64 -16.03 -0.83
N LEU A 214 2.01 -16.52 -2.02
CA LEU A 214 1.54 -17.81 -2.52
C LEU A 214 2.00 -18.98 -1.62
N GLU A 215 3.26 -18.96 -1.17
CA GLU A 215 3.80 -19.96 -0.24
C GLU A 215 3.03 -19.94 1.09
N ALA A 216 2.77 -18.75 1.65
CA ALA A 216 2.02 -18.58 2.90
C ALA A 216 0.56 -19.07 2.79
N TRP A 217 -0.04 -19.00 1.61
CA TRP A 217 -1.39 -19.51 1.35
C TRP A 217 -1.42 -20.98 0.91
N GLY A 218 -0.26 -21.65 0.88
CA GLY A 218 -0.14 -23.08 0.57
C GLY A 218 -0.20 -23.41 -0.93
N HIS A 219 0.01 -22.43 -1.80
CA HIS A 219 0.14 -22.68 -3.24
C HIS A 219 1.56 -23.11 -3.60
N GLU A 220 1.68 -24.05 -4.55
CA GLU A 220 2.97 -24.40 -5.13
C GLU A 220 3.52 -23.22 -5.95
N VAL A 221 4.79 -22.90 -5.70
CA VAL A 221 5.53 -21.87 -6.44
C VAL A 221 6.81 -22.48 -6.97
N PRO A 222 7.15 -22.30 -8.27
CA PRO A 222 8.43 -22.76 -8.81
C PRO A 222 9.59 -22.20 -7.99
N ALA A 223 10.60 -23.01 -7.70
CA ALA A 223 11.80 -22.53 -7.02
C ALA A 223 12.37 -21.31 -7.75
N PRO A 224 12.84 -20.27 -7.02
CA PRO A 224 13.54 -19.17 -7.66
C PRO A 224 14.71 -19.73 -8.46
N GLU A 225 14.94 -19.23 -9.67
CA GLU A 225 16.15 -19.56 -10.40
C GLU A 225 17.35 -19.21 -9.50
N PRO A 226 18.36 -20.10 -9.40
CA PRO A 226 19.50 -19.83 -8.56
C PRO A 226 20.15 -18.51 -8.98
N PHE A 227 20.40 -17.64 -8.00
CA PHE A 227 21.22 -16.45 -8.18
C PHE A 227 22.53 -16.88 -8.83
N THR A 228 22.71 -16.59 -10.10
CA THR A 228 24.00 -16.77 -10.75
C THR A 228 24.80 -15.54 -10.34
N GLU A 229 25.60 -15.64 -9.27
CA GLU A 229 26.59 -14.62 -8.94
C GLU A 229 27.54 -14.50 -10.14
N GLY A 230 27.23 -13.56 -11.03
CA GLY A 230 28.22 -13.04 -11.97
C GLY A 230 29.37 -12.46 -11.15
N PRO A 231 30.64 -12.70 -11.52
CA PRO A 231 31.77 -12.11 -10.83
C PRO A 231 31.56 -10.59 -10.77
N TRP A 232 31.68 -10.00 -9.57
CA TRP A 232 31.57 -8.57 -9.30
C TRP A 232 32.46 -7.74 -10.25
N GLY A 233 31.93 -7.49 -11.45
CA GLY A 233 32.52 -6.65 -12.47
C GLY A 233 32.05 -5.24 -12.24
N TRP A 234 32.83 -4.49 -11.44
CA TRP A 234 32.80 -3.04 -11.48
C TRP A 234 33.13 -2.59 -12.92
N GLY A 235 32.08 -2.39 -13.72
CA GLY A 235 32.09 -1.74 -15.03
C GLY A 235 31.45 -0.35 -14.94
N PRO A 236 31.88 0.61 -15.77
CA PRO A 236 31.92 2.01 -15.43
C PRO A 236 30.54 2.65 -15.36
N HIS A 237 30.44 3.70 -14.53
CA HIS A 237 29.34 4.65 -14.46
C HIS A 237 28.74 4.96 -15.83
N SER A 238 27.57 4.39 -16.08
CA SER A 238 26.71 4.77 -17.18
C SER A 238 25.68 5.78 -16.65
N ASP A 239 25.94 7.02 -17.05
CA ASP A 239 25.01 8.03 -17.57
C ASP A 239 23.78 8.44 -16.73
N GLY A 240 24.03 9.27 -15.71
CA GLY A 240 23.55 10.67 -15.67
C GLY A 240 22.08 11.00 -15.97
N ARG A 241 21.14 10.05 -15.86
CA ARG A 241 19.70 10.21 -16.11
C ARG A 241 18.84 9.71 -14.95
N GLY A 242 19.35 9.76 -13.73
CA GLY A 242 18.73 9.10 -12.56
C GLY A 242 18.31 9.97 -11.38
N CYS A 243 18.19 11.30 -11.51
CA CYS A 243 18.07 12.16 -10.31
C CYS A 243 16.82 13.06 -10.23
N LEU A 244 15.74 12.81 -10.97
CA LEU A 244 14.59 13.74 -10.95
C LEU A 244 13.26 13.15 -10.45
N GLU A 245 13.23 11.87 -10.07
CA GLU A 245 12.01 11.28 -9.54
C GLU A 245 12.34 10.26 -8.44
N PRO A 246 11.74 10.36 -7.25
CA PRO A 246 11.93 9.39 -6.18
C PRO A 246 11.29 8.05 -6.54
N PRO A 247 11.78 6.95 -5.94
CA PRO A 247 11.44 5.60 -6.33
C PRO A 247 10.07 5.20 -5.76
N PHE A 248 9.02 5.45 -6.52
CA PHE A 248 7.70 4.82 -6.34
C PHE A 248 7.13 4.48 -7.71
#